data_AF-A0A7V2QL50-F1
#
_entry.id   AF-A0A7V2QL50-F1
#
_cell.length_a   1.000
_cell.length_b   1.000
_cell.length_c   1.000
_cell.angle_alpha   90.00
_cell.angle_beta   90.00
_cell.angle_gamma   90.00
#
_symmetry.space_group_name_H-M   'P 1'
#
loop_
_entity.id
_entity.type
_entity.pdbx_description
1 polymer ?
#
loop_
_entity_poly.entity_id
_entity_poly.type
_entity_poly.pdbx_seq_one_letter_code
_entity_poly.pdbx_strand_id
1 'polypeptide(L)'
;MLKALKVTMIVWGVLHILMGLAFIFVPQQLGEMFGYAAEGPVHILSFLALLGVGMLVPGIFVMVAARDPLKHIWWVKFAILTAVLSLVVELYSVIMGYVTFNQASGGIILPAVFTVAFLVFYPWRAAKEG
;
A
#
# COMPACT_ATOMS: atom_id res chain seq x y z
N MET A 1 11.19 -1.56 19.36
CA MET A 1 9.85 -1.81 18.78
C MET A 1 9.20 -0.52 18.28
N LEU A 2 8.93 0.48 19.14
CA LEU A 2 8.25 1.70 18.68
C LEU A 2 9.00 2.46 17.57
N LYS A 3 10.34 2.59 17.65
CA LYS A 3 11.14 3.21 16.57
C LYS A 3 11.00 2.47 15.23
N ALA A 4 11.04 1.13 15.25
CA ALA A 4 10.90 0.31 14.04
C ALA A 4 9.50 0.48 13.42
N LEU A 5 8.45 0.46 14.25
CA LEU A 5 7.08 0.74 13.81
C LEU A 5 6.96 2.12 13.13
N LYS A 6 7.55 3.16 13.73
CA LYS A 6 7.57 4.51 13.12
C LYS A 6 8.20 4.49 11.74
N VAL A 7 9.37 3.86 11.60
CA VAL A 7 10.07 3.75 10.31
C VAL A 7 9.21 2.98 9.31
N THR A 8 8.64 1.83 9.69
CA THR A 8 7.76 1.04 8.82
C THR A 8 6.55 1.85 8.34
N MET A 9 5.89 2.59 9.24
CA MET A 9 4.78 3.48 8.86
C MET A 9 5.22 4.59 7.89
N ILE A 10 6.38 5.23 8.14
CA ILE A 10 6.89 6.29 7.27
C ILE A 10 7.18 5.73 5.87
N VAL A 11 7.92 4.62 5.77
CA VAL A 11 8.27 4.04 4.48
C VAL A 11 7.01 3.57 3.73
N TRP A 12 6.08 2.93 4.43
CA TRP A 12 4.79 2.52 3.85
C TRP A 12 3.99 3.72 3.32
N GLY A 13 3.91 4.79 4.10
CA GLY A 13 3.23 6.03 3.72
C GLY A 13 3.87 6.71 2.51
N VAL A 14 5.21 6.77 2.45
CA VAL A 14 5.94 7.30 1.29
C VAL A 14 5.65 6.48 0.04
N LEU A 15 5.68 5.15 0.12
CA LEU A 15 5.37 4.28 -1.01
C LEU A 15 3.93 4.47 -1.50
N HIS A 16 2.97 4.64 -0.59
CA HIS A 16 1.57 4.95 -0.93
C HIS A 16 1.43 6.30 -1.62
N ILE A 17 2.15 7.32 -1.16
CA ILE A 17 2.15 8.65 -1.78
C ILE A 17 2.74 8.58 -3.19
N LEU A 18 3.91 7.94 -3.34
CA LEU A 18 4.57 7.81 -4.64
C LEU A 18 3.71 7.02 -5.63
N MET A 19 3.13 5.89 -5.20
CA MET A 19 2.22 5.10 -6.04
C MET A 19 0.95 5.87 -6.38
N GLY A 20 0.38 6.59 -5.41
CA GLY A 20 -0.80 7.41 -5.62
C GLY A 20 -0.58 8.53 -6.63
N LEU A 21 0.56 9.23 -6.53
CA LEU A 21 0.97 10.23 -7.51
C LEU A 21 1.22 9.60 -8.88
N ALA A 22 1.84 8.41 -8.94
CA ALA A 22 2.09 7.71 -10.19
C ALA A 22 0.79 7.33 -10.91
N PHE A 23 -0.21 6.81 -10.18
CA PHE A 23 -1.52 6.52 -10.75
C PHE A 23 -2.28 7.76 -11.25
N ILE A 24 -2.07 8.93 -10.63
CA ILE A 24 -2.73 10.18 -11.06
C ILE A 24 -2.05 10.78 -12.29
N PHE A 25 -0.71 10.87 -12.29
CA PHE A 25 0.01 11.70 -13.25
C PHE A 25 0.72 10.90 -14.35
N VAL A 26 1.11 9.66 -14.10
CA VAL A 26 1.87 8.82 -15.04
C VAL A 26 1.35 7.38 -15.12
N PRO A 27 0.02 7.14 -15.22
CA PRO A 27 -0.55 5.79 -15.18
C PRO A 27 -0.10 4.91 -16.36
N GLN A 28 0.15 5.50 -17.54
CA GLN A 28 0.58 4.77 -18.73
C GLN A 28 2.02 4.26 -18.59
N GLN A 29 2.94 5.14 -18.18
CA GLN A 29 4.34 4.78 -17.95
C GLN A 29 4.47 3.71 -16.86
N LEU A 30 3.65 3.82 -15.80
CA LEU A 30 3.61 2.83 -14.75
C LEU A 30 3.07 1.47 -15.28
N GLY A 31 2.07 1.51 -16.15
CA GLY A 31 1.56 0.29 -16.79
C GLY A 31 2.57 -0.39 -17.71
N GLU A 32 3.32 0.38 -18.49
CA GLU A 32 4.43 -0.11 -19.32
C GLU A 32 5.54 -0.74 -18.45
N MET A 33 5.90 -0.10 -17.34
CA MET A 33 6.87 -0.64 -16.38
C MET A 33 6.42 -1.99 -15.80
N PHE A 34 5.12 -2.17 -15.58
CA PHE A 34 4.57 -3.44 -15.13
C PHE A 34 4.41 -4.46 -16.26
N GLY A 35 4.61 -4.08 -17.52
CA GLY A 35 4.46 -4.97 -18.68
C GLY A 35 3.00 -5.15 -19.11
N TYR A 36 2.14 -4.15 -18.86
CA TYR A 36 0.82 -4.07 -19.47
C TYR A 36 0.92 -3.57 -20.92
N ALA A 37 -0.08 -3.87 -21.73
CA ALA A 37 -0.15 -3.37 -23.11
C ALA A 37 -0.20 -1.83 -23.12
N ALA A 38 0.51 -1.21 -24.05
CA ALA A 38 0.64 0.25 -24.16
C ALA A 38 -0.71 0.98 -24.34
N GLU A 39 -1.71 0.30 -24.91
CA GLU A 39 -3.04 0.85 -25.15
C GLU A 39 -4.12 0.06 -24.40
N GLY A 40 -4.26 0.36 -23.11
CA GLY A 40 -5.44 -0.04 -22.34
C GLY A 40 -6.65 0.86 -22.64
N PRO A 41 -7.88 0.41 -22.32
CA PRO A 41 -9.06 1.25 -22.46
C PRO A 41 -8.92 2.59 -21.72
N VAL A 42 -9.13 3.71 -22.43
CA VAL A 42 -8.91 5.08 -21.90
C VAL A 42 -9.71 5.36 -20.62
N HIS A 43 -10.89 4.76 -20.47
CA HIS A 43 -11.71 4.92 -19.27
C HIS A 43 -11.05 4.36 -17.99
N ILE A 44 -10.06 3.47 -18.09
CA ILE A 44 -9.31 2.96 -16.93
C ILE A 44 -8.49 4.07 -16.26
N LEU A 45 -8.07 5.10 -17.02
CA LEU A 45 -7.26 6.20 -16.49
C LEU A 45 -7.99 6.99 -15.39
N SER A 46 -9.32 7.13 -15.48
CA SER A 46 -10.10 7.81 -14.42
C SER A 46 -10.20 6.95 -13.15
N PHE A 47 -10.33 5.63 -13.28
CA PHE A 47 -10.30 4.70 -12.14
C PHE A 47 -8.93 4.66 -11.48
N LEU A 48 -7.84 4.68 -12.27
CA LEU A 48 -6.48 4.77 -11.73
C LEU A 48 -6.27 6.08 -10.99
N ALA A 49 -6.71 7.22 -11.54
CA ALA A 49 -6.61 8.49 -10.82
C ALA A 49 -7.39 8.47 -9.49
N LEU A 50 -8.58 7.88 -9.45
CA LEU A 50 -9.37 7.71 -8.22
C LEU A 50 -8.68 6.80 -7.21
N LEU A 51 -8.15 5.66 -7.67
CA LEU A 51 -7.35 4.76 -6.85
C LEU A 51 -6.10 5.48 -6.32
N GLY A 52 -5.48 6.31 -7.14
CA GLY A 52 -4.33 7.13 -6.77
C GLY A 52 -4.62 8.09 -5.62
N VAL A 53 -5.78 8.77 -5.64
CA VAL A 53 -6.25 9.57 -4.48
C VAL A 53 -6.45 8.67 -3.25
N GLY A 54 -7.04 7.49 -3.45
CA GLY A 54 -7.24 6.48 -2.42
C GLY A 54 -5.94 5.94 -1.79
N MET A 55 -4.79 6.09 -2.43
CA MET A 55 -3.48 5.75 -1.87
C MET A 55 -2.75 6.98 -1.30
N LEU A 56 -2.81 8.09 -2.02
CA LEU A 56 -2.13 9.34 -1.69
C LEU A 56 -2.57 9.86 -0.32
N VAL A 57 -3.90 9.99 -0.12
CA VAL A 57 -4.45 10.58 1.10
C VAL A 57 -4.13 9.71 2.32
N PRO A 58 -4.42 8.40 2.34
CA PRO A 58 -4.06 7.58 3.50
C PRO A 58 -2.55 7.49 3.74
N GLY A 59 -1.72 7.54 2.70
CA GLY A 59 -0.26 7.59 2.84
C GLY A 59 0.19 8.79 3.67
N ILE A 60 -0.37 9.98 3.43
CA ILE A 60 -0.09 11.20 4.21
C ILE A 60 -0.48 11.01 5.68
N PHE A 61 -1.70 10.52 5.94
CA PHE A 61 -2.18 10.35 7.31
C PHE A 61 -1.42 9.26 8.07
N VAL A 62 -1.00 8.18 7.41
CA VAL A 62 -0.12 7.16 8.02
C VAL A 62 1.22 7.77 8.43
N MET A 63 1.83 8.64 7.59
CA MET A 63 3.07 9.33 7.98
C MET A 63 2.87 10.29 9.16
N VAL A 64 1.74 11.01 9.21
CA VAL A 64 1.42 11.89 10.35
C VAL A 64 1.26 11.06 11.62
N ALA A 65 0.51 9.96 11.56
CA ALA A 65 0.32 9.03 12.66
C ALA A 65 1.64 8.39 13.13
N ALA A 66 2.62 8.22 12.24
CA ALA A 66 3.94 7.69 12.59
C ALA A 66 4.71 8.55 13.61
N ARG A 67 4.36 9.84 13.78
CA ARG A 67 4.98 10.70 14.81
C ARG A 67 4.70 10.18 16.22
N ASP A 68 3.48 9.71 16.46
CA ASP A 68 3.04 9.08 17.70
C ASP A 68 2.06 7.92 17.42
N PRO A 69 2.58 6.71 17.09
CA PRO A 69 1.75 5.58 16.67
C PRO A 69 0.80 5.06 17.75
N LEU A 70 1.13 5.27 19.04
CA LEU A 70 0.30 4.80 20.15
C LEU A 70 -0.94 5.66 20.30
N LYS A 71 -0.82 6.99 20.16
CA LYS A 71 -1.98 7.89 20.13
C LYS A 71 -2.85 7.70 18.88
N HIS A 72 -2.29 7.15 17.81
CA HIS A 72 -2.95 6.95 16.53
C HIS A 72 -3.07 5.47 16.17
N ILE A 73 -3.37 4.61 17.15
CA ILE A 73 -3.32 3.15 16.96
C ILE A 73 -4.26 2.64 15.84
N TRP A 74 -5.36 3.34 15.58
CA TRP A 74 -6.27 3.04 14.48
C TRP A 74 -5.60 3.20 13.11
N TRP A 75 -4.69 4.16 12.94
CA TRP A 75 -3.90 4.31 11.72
C TRP A 75 -2.86 3.21 11.55
N VAL A 76 -2.35 2.64 12.66
CA VAL A 76 -1.50 1.46 12.62
C VAL A 76 -2.30 0.23 12.18
N LYS A 77 -3.48 0.02 12.76
CA LYS A 77 -4.40 -1.05 12.37
C LYS A 77 -4.84 -0.92 10.91
N PHE A 78 -5.14 0.30 10.47
CA PHE A 78 -5.44 0.61 9.08
C PHE A 78 -4.27 0.21 8.17
N ALA A 79 -3.03 0.60 8.49
CA ALA A 79 -1.86 0.25 7.68
C ALA A 79 -1.60 -1.27 7.62
N ILE A 80 -1.83 -1.99 8.72
CA ILE A 80 -1.80 -3.46 8.73
C ILE A 80 -2.86 -4.03 7.79
N LEU A 81 -4.11 -3.57 7.95
CA LEU A 81 -5.22 -4.08 7.17
C LEU A 81 -5.04 -3.80 5.68
N THR A 82 -4.57 -2.61 5.31
CA THR A 82 -4.28 -2.30 3.90
C THR A 82 -3.16 -3.15 3.36
N ALA A 83 -2.06 -3.37 4.08
CA ALA A 83 -0.99 -4.26 3.64
C ALA A 83 -1.47 -5.71 3.42
N VAL A 84 -2.28 -6.23 4.34
CA VAL A 84 -2.86 -7.59 4.23
C VAL A 84 -3.81 -7.68 3.05
N LEU A 85 -4.76 -6.74 2.93
CA LEU A 85 -5.76 -6.77 1.86
C LEU A 85 -5.13 -6.55 0.48
N SER A 86 -4.14 -5.67 0.36
CA SER A 86 -3.38 -5.50 -0.88
C SER A 86 -2.72 -6.82 -1.31
N LEU A 87 -2.07 -7.53 -0.37
CA LEU A 87 -1.49 -8.84 -0.67
C LEU A 87 -2.56 -9.85 -1.15
N VAL A 88 -3.70 -9.91 -0.47
CA VAL A 88 -4.80 -10.81 -0.84
C VAL A 88 -5.35 -10.48 -2.22
N VAL A 89 -5.56 -9.21 -2.54
CA VAL A 89 -6.07 -8.76 -3.85
C VAL A 89 -5.11 -9.10 -4.99
N GLU A 90 -3.80 -8.94 -4.78
CA GLU A 90 -2.79 -9.24 -5.80
C GLU A 90 -2.67 -10.75 -6.04
N LEU A 91 -2.67 -11.55 -4.98
CA LEU A 91 -2.71 -13.01 -5.10
C LEU A 91 -4.01 -13.48 -5.80
N TYR A 92 -5.15 -12.89 -5.44
CA TYR A 92 -6.43 -13.18 -6.08
C TYR A 92 -6.40 -12.83 -7.58
N SER A 93 -5.82 -11.69 -7.94
CA SER A 93 -5.71 -11.24 -9.33
C SER A 93 -4.86 -12.19 -10.19
N VAL A 94 -3.80 -12.77 -9.62
CA VAL A 94 -3.02 -13.83 -10.28
C VAL A 94 -3.83 -15.12 -10.41
N ILE A 95 -4.53 -15.55 -9.36
CA ILE A 95 -5.36 -16.77 -9.38
C ILE A 95 -6.47 -16.68 -10.43
N MET A 96 -7.09 -15.50 -10.58
CA MET A 96 -8.15 -15.25 -11.57
C MET A 96 -7.61 -15.02 -12.99
N GLY A 97 -6.30 -14.92 -13.16
CA GLY A 97 -5.68 -14.66 -14.47
C GLY A 97 -5.86 -13.23 -14.97
N TYR A 98 -6.17 -12.26 -14.10
CA TYR A 98 -6.24 -10.84 -14.48
C TYR A 98 -4.86 -10.27 -14.81
N VAL A 99 -3.84 -10.77 -14.12
CA VAL A 99 -2.44 -10.39 -14.30
C VAL A 99 -1.55 -11.63 -14.16
N THR A 100 -0.39 -11.60 -14.80
CA THR A 100 0.64 -12.64 -14.60
C THR A 100 1.36 -12.40 -13.27
N PHE A 101 1.99 -13.46 -12.73
CA PHE A 101 2.81 -13.32 -11.53
C PHE A 101 3.93 -12.28 -11.68
N ASN A 102 4.51 -12.16 -12.88
CA ASN A 102 5.58 -11.18 -13.12
C ASN A 102 5.07 -9.74 -13.01
N GLN A 103 3.90 -9.46 -13.60
CA GLN A 103 3.22 -8.16 -13.51
C GLN A 103 2.80 -7.81 -12.07
N ALA A 104 2.36 -8.80 -11.29
CA ALA A 104 1.90 -8.61 -9.91
C ALA A 104 3.02 -8.67 -8.85
N SER A 105 4.23 -9.10 -9.22
CA SER A 105 5.29 -9.45 -8.26
C SER A 105 5.62 -8.32 -7.28
N GLY A 106 5.68 -7.06 -7.74
CA GLY A 106 5.86 -5.89 -6.88
C GLY A 106 4.69 -5.68 -5.91
N GLY A 107 3.46 -5.86 -6.38
CA GLY A 107 2.23 -5.81 -5.58
C GLY A 107 2.07 -6.99 -4.60
N ILE A 108 2.79 -8.09 -4.79
CA ILE A 108 2.80 -9.22 -3.85
C ILE A 108 3.91 -9.07 -2.82
N ILE A 109 5.15 -8.89 -3.28
CA ILE A 109 6.34 -8.92 -2.41
C ILE A 109 6.30 -7.75 -1.42
N LEU A 110 5.98 -6.54 -1.89
CA LEU A 110 6.02 -5.35 -1.04
C LEU A 110 4.96 -5.42 0.08
N PRO A 111 3.66 -5.67 -0.18
CA PRO A 111 2.67 -5.82 0.88
C PRO A 111 2.91 -7.03 1.78
N ALA A 112 3.49 -8.12 1.29
CA ALA A 112 3.89 -9.25 2.14
C ALA A 112 4.95 -8.85 3.18
N VAL A 113 6.03 -8.18 2.74
CA VAL A 113 7.09 -7.68 3.63
C VAL A 113 6.52 -6.71 4.66
N PHE A 114 5.67 -5.76 4.22
CA PHE A 114 5.08 -4.78 5.13
C PHE A 114 4.05 -5.39 6.09
N THR A 115 3.27 -6.38 5.65
CA THR A 115 2.37 -7.14 6.52
C THR A 115 3.15 -7.77 7.67
N VAL A 116 4.23 -8.49 7.35
CA VAL A 116 5.09 -9.12 8.38
C VAL A 116 5.71 -8.04 9.28
N ALA A 117 6.30 -6.99 8.70
CA ALA A 117 6.94 -5.93 9.46
C ALA A 117 5.96 -5.24 10.43
N PHE A 118 4.76 -4.90 9.97
CA PHE A 118 3.76 -4.28 10.83
C PHE A 118 3.29 -5.21 11.93
N LEU A 119 3.03 -6.49 11.66
CA LEU A 119 2.60 -7.45 12.68
C LEU A 119 3.69 -7.69 13.74
N VAL A 120 4.96 -7.77 13.32
CA VAL A 120 6.11 -7.95 14.22
C VAL A 120 6.34 -6.70 15.07
N PHE A 121 6.20 -5.51 14.51
CA PHE A 121 6.44 -4.25 15.23
C PHE A 121 5.20 -3.67 15.91
N TYR A 122 4.03 -4.29 15.74
CA TYR A 122 2.80 -3.85 16.38
C TYR A 122 2.95 -3.88 17.91
N PRO A 123 2.49 -2.84 18.64
CA PRO A 123 2.69 -2.74 20.06
C PRO A 123 1.63 -3.55 20.83
N TRP A 124 1.62 -4.88 20.64
CA TRP A 124 0.60 -5.82 21.15
C TRP A 124 0.26 -5.69 22.64
N ARG A 125 1.21 -5.23 23.47
CA ARG A 125 1.01 -5.03 24.91
C ARG A 125 0.33 -3.69 25.20
N ALA A 126 0.90 -2.60 24.68
CA ALA A 126 0.37 -1.24 24.90
C ALA A 126 -0.98 -1.01 24.22
N ALA A 127 -1.28 -1.72 23.13
CA ALA A 127 -2.55 -1.61 22.41
C ALA A 127 -3.74 -2.28 23.11
N LYS A 128 -3.53 -3.02 24.21
CA LYS A 128 -4.63 -3.60 25.02
C LYS A 128 -5.17 -2.64 26.08
N GLU A 129 -4.45 -1.55 26.35
CA GLU A 129 -4.73 -0.64 27.47
C GLU A 129 -5.36 0.68 27.02
N GLY A 130 -5.57 0.90 25.71
CA GLY A 130 -6.20 2.09 25.13
C GLY A 130 -7.23 1.73 24.08
#